data_AF-A0A432ZC00-F1
#
_entry.id   AF-A0A432ZC00-F1
#
_cell.length_a   1.000
_cell.length_b   1.000
_cell.length_c   1.000
_cell.angle_alpha   90.00
_cell.angle_beta   90.00
_cell.angle_gamma   90.00
#
_symmetry.space_group_name_H-M   'P 1'
#
loop_
_entity.id
_entity.type
_entity.pdbx_description
1 polymer ?
#
loop_
_entity_poly.entity_id
_entity_poly.type
_entity_poly.pdbx_seq_one_letter_code
_entity_poly.pdbx_strand_id
1 'polypeptide(L)'
;MSYISNSVLGRDAKIKAVKEAIELLGYVRLRKEFNTQNLVGDYMWTSETEYQSYVGVELQVYSEKSKGQITVNTRSRLGRSYWDLQHQNKTLKVLRDFFGGYFETDAGRNRYWHSEGKPPSAVAAGCYLARWRLHNALIKPRIYLQQRGMTQPHAKEEPTGIGFIDETNPRLFSNNLVLPYMFAVWEAYFRDSFISVLSSSNSREKALKKANLNVAQLEEVASSTVSVEQAVAEHFSFQRPRRISENFRMVASDLDLSSVLKKPYKRRKKSLYAEIDELVSARNEFVHTGSMNTKFTDKKLLRLISDIEAAVDRCYQEFGRTLGFKPDDGFR
;
A
#
# COMPACT_ATOMS: atom_id res chain seq x y z
N MET A 1 -1.54 2.25 18.31
CA MET A 1 -0.73 1.29 19.11
C MET A 1 0.48 0.84 18.30
N SER A 2 1.49 0.26 18.94
CA SER A 2 2.70 -0.30 18.31
C SER A 2 3.31 -1.33 19.25
N TYR A 3 4.14 -2.23 18.71
CA TYR A 3 4.80 -3.30 19.44
C TYR A 3 6.22 -2.87 19.72
N ILE A 4 6.49 -2.49 20.97
CA ILE A 4 7.74 -1.86 21.37
C ILE A 4 8.50 -2.80 22.29
N SER A 5 9.79 -2.96 22.03
CA SER A 5 10.71 -3.58 22.97
C SER A 5 11.80 -2.61 23.40
N ASN A 6 12.26 -2.77 24.63
CA ASN A 6 13.49 -2.16 25.11
C ASN A 6 14.46 -3.27 25.56
N SER A 7 15.60 -3.39 24.88
CA SER A 7 16.66 -4.33 25.22
C SER A 7 17.76 -3.62 25.98
N VAL A 8 18.07 -4.11 27.18
CA VAL A 8 19.22 -3.67 27.99
C VAL A 8 20.32 -4.72 27.84
N LEU A 9 21.40 -4.36 27.16
CA LEU A 9 22.49 -5.29 26.87
C LEU A 9 23.41 -5.50 28.09
N GLY A 10 24.17 -6.60 28.09
CA GLY A 10 25.17 -6.88 29.11
C GLY A 10 26.28 -5.82 29.16
N ARG A 11 26.97 -5.70 30.30
CA ARG A 11 27.99 -4.67 30.55
C ARG A 11 29.19 -4.75 29.60
N ASP A 12 29.47 -5.93 29.06
CA ASP A 12 30.60 -6.15 28.14
C ASP A 12 30.26 -5.85 26.68
N ALA A 13 29.00 -5.49 26.38
CA ALA A 13 28.56 -5.18 25.04
C ALA A 13 29.30 -3.96 24.48
N LYS A 14 29.94 -4.13 23.32
CA LYS A 14 30.65 -3.05 22.61
C LYS A 14 29.77 -2.48 21.52
N ILE A 15 29.66 -1.15 21.47
CA ILE A 15 28.78 -0.47 20.50
C ILE A 15 29.06 -0.84 19.05
N LYS A 16 30.33 -1.04 18.68
CA LYS A 16 30.71 -1.45 17.32
C LYS A 16 30.14 -2.83 16.97
N ALA A 17 30.30 -3.81 17.86
CA ALA A 17 29.77 -5.16 17.67
C ALA A 17 28.24 -5.19 17.62
N VAL A 18 27.57 -4.37 18.44
CA VAL A 18 26.10 -4.23 18.41
C VAL A 18 25.62 -3.75 17.04
N LYS A 19 26.29 -2.73 16.47
CA LYS A 19 25.95 -2.21 15.13
C LYS A 19 26.20 -3.22 14.04
N GLU A 20 27.31 -3.94 14.08
CA GLU A 20 27.63 -5.01 13.13
C GLU A 20 26.57 -6.13 13.18
N ALA A 21 26.14 -6.54 14.38
CA ALA A 21 25.08 -7.55 14.52
C ALA A 21 23.74 -7.07 13.94
N ILE A 22 23.40 -5.80 14.11
CA ILE A 22 22.19 -5.18 13.54
C ILE A 22 22.26 -5.16 12.01
N GLU A 23 23.40 -4.78 11.44
CA GLU A 23 23.60 -4.77 9.98
C GLU A 23 23.57 -6.18 9.39
N LEU A 24 24.11 -7.19 10.09
CA LEU A 24 24.02 -8.60 9.71
C LEU A 24 22.60 -9.16 9.78
N LEU A 25 21.73 -8.57 10.61
CA LEU A 25 20.30 -8.88 10.62
C LEU A 25 19.57 -8.29 9.40
N GLY A 26 20.23 -7.47 8.58
CA GLY A 26 19.69 -6.87 7.37
C GLY A 26 19.05 -5.50 7.61
N TYR A 27 19.27 -4.88 8.77
CA TYR A 27 18.83 -3.52 9.00
C TYR A 27 19.68 -2.53 8.21
N VAL A 28 19.02 -1.56 7.59
CA VAL A 28 19.67 -0.45 6.88
C VAL A 28 19.68 0.78 7.77
N ARG A 29 20.84 1.45 7.85
CA ARG A 29 21.01 2.65 8.66
C ARG A 29 20.26 3.82 8.04
N LEU A 30 19.45 4.52 8.84
CA LEU A 30 18.72 5.71 8.43
C LEU A 30 19.60 6.96 8.55
N ARG A 31 19.28 7.96 7.71
CA ARG A 31 19.87 9.30 7.87
C ARG A 31 19.32 9.91 9.15
N LYS A 32 20.20 10.55 9.92
CA LYS A 32 19.83 11.17 11.19
C LYS A 32 19.07 12.47 10.90
N GLU A 33 17.74 12.43 11.01
CA GLU A 33 16.89 13.60 10.79
C GLU A 33 16.79 14.50 12.03
N PHE A 34 16.96 13.94 13.23
CA PHE A 34 16.84 14.67 14.50
C PHE A 34 18.02 14.40 15.43
N ASN A 35 18.42 15.42 16.19
CA ASN A 35 19.49 15.27 17.18
C ASN A 35 18.93 14.80 18.53
N THR A 36 18.69 13.49 18.63
CA THR A 36 18.24 12.86 19.88
C THR A 36 19.42 12.55 20.80
N GLN A 37 19.32 12.91 22.08
CA GLN A 37 20.35 12.65 23.08
C GLN A 37 20.64 11.15 23.20
N ASN A 38 21.93 10.79 23.34
CA ASN A 38 22.44 9.41 23.47
C ASN A 38 22.15 8.46 22.29
N LEU A 39 21.43 8.89 21.26
CA LEU A 39 21.16 8.10 20.06
C LEU A 39 22.43 7.99 19.20
N VAL A 40 22.93 6.76 19.08
CA VAL A 40 24.17 6.45 18.36
C VAL A 40 23.96 5.64 17.09
N GLY A 41 22.73 5.17 16.85
CA GLY A 41 22.33 4.50 15.61
C GLY A 41 20.81 4.46 15.45
N ASP A 42 20.35 4.63 14.23
CA ASP A 42 18.94 4.58 13.84
C ASP A 42 18.84 3.77 12.55
N TYR A 43 17.93 2.81 12.53
CA TYR A 43 17.94 1.70 11.58
C TYR A 43 16.51 1.27 11.24
N MET A 44 16.36 0.72 10.04
CA MET A 44 15.10 0.17 9.56
C MET A 44 15.34 -1.16 8.86
N TRP A 45 14.53 -2.16 9.21
CA TRP A 45 14.44 -3.39 8.42
C TRP A 45 13.14 -3.40 7.62
N THR A 46 13.25 -3.70 6.33
CA THR A 46 12.14 -3.98 5.41
C THR A 46 12.53 -5.11 4.48
N SER A 47 11.56 -5.87 4.00
CA SER A 47 11.74 -6.94 3.01
C SER A 47 10.67 -6.85 1.93
N GLU A 48 11.10 -6.64 0.68
CA GLU A 48 10.23 -6.63 -0.49
C GLU A 48 10.01 -8.05 -1.07
N THR A 49 10.86 -9.00 -0.68
CA THR A 49 10.76 -10.41 -1.09
C THR A 49 9.42 -10.98 -0.64
N GLU A 50 8.64 -11.49 -1.59
CA GLU A 50 7.34 -12.13 -1.37
C GLU A 50 6.37 -11.32 -0.48
N TYR A 51 6.48 -9.98 -0.51
CA TYR A 51 5.66 -9.09 0.30
C TYR A 51 5.77 -9.35 1.81
N GLN A 52 6.93 -9.81 2.28
CA GLN A 52 7.10 -10.21 3.68
C GLN A 52 6.90 -9.06 4.66
N SER A 53 7.46 -7.87 4.39
CA SER A 53 7.36 -6.72 5.29
C SER A 53 6.23 -5.79 4.88
N TYR A 54 5.37 -5.40 5.82
CA TYR A 54 4.31 -4.42 5.54
C TYR A 54 4.75 -3.03 6.00
N VAL A 55 5.14 -2.92 7.26
CA VAL A 55 5.58 -1.66 7.85
C VAL A 55 7.05 -1.68 8.22
N GLY A 56 7.66 -2.86 8.27
CA GLY A 56 9.04 -3.08 8.69
C GLY A 56 9.24 -2.95 10.20
N VAL A 57 10.51 -2.95 10.60
CA VAL A 57 10.95 -2.87 12.00
C VAL A 57 11.91 -1.70 12.17
N GLU A 58 11.50 -0.71 12.95
CA GLU A 58 12.33 0.41 13.37
C GLU A 58 13.25 -0.07 14.51
N LEU A 59 14.52 0.35 14.49
CA LEU A 59 15.49 0.01 15.52
C LEU A 59 16.39 1.21 15.86
N GLN A 60 16.47 1.53 17.15
CA GLN A 60 17.27 2.63 17.66
C GLN A 60 18.25 2.14 18.72
N VAL A 61 19.50 2.56 18.61
CA VAL A 61 20.58 2.20 19.54
C VAL A 61 20.98 3.43 20.34
N TYR A 62 20.90 3.31 21.66
CA TYR A 62 21.33 4.33 22.59
C TYR A 62 22.55 3.88 23.38
N SER A 63 23.44 4.81 23.69
CA SER A 63 24.61 4.57 24.52
C SER A 63 24.73 5.66 25.58
N GLU A 64 24.48 5.28 26.84
CA GLU A 64 24.72 6.14 27.99
C GLU A 64 26.18 6.04 28.41
N LYS A 65 27.03 6.93 27.89
CA LYS A 65 28.47 6.93 28.18
C LYS A 65 28.77 7.00 29.69
N SER A 66 27.94 7.68 30.47
CA SER A 66 28.10 7.81 31.93
C SER A 66 27.90 6.50 32.69
N LYS A 67 27.06 5.59 32.18
CA LYS A 67 26.78 4.28 32.82
C LYS A 67 27.43 3.09 32.09
N GLY A 68 28.04 3.32 30.93
CA GLY A 68 28.55 2.27 30.05
C GLY A 68 27.44 1.35 29.51
N GLN A 69 26.17 1.76 29.59
CA GLN A 69 25.02 0.94 29.24
C GLN A 69 24.58 1.19 27.80
N ILE A 70 24.32 0.11 27.07
CA ILE A 70 23.76 0.16 25.72
C ILE A 70 22.34 -0.36 25.80
N THR A 71 21.41 0.41 25.22
CA THR A 71 20.02 0.00 25.04
C THR A 71 19.64 -0.02 23.57
N VAL A 72 18.81 -0.98 23.20
CA VAL A 72 18.30 -1.13 21.84
C VAL A 72 16.79 -1.16 21.88
N ASN A 73 16.16 -0.14 21.30
CA ASN A 73 14.73 -0.08 21.14
C ASN A 73 14.35 -0.64 19.78
N THR A 74 13.33 -1.49 19.73
CA THR A 74 12.73 -1.92 18.46
C THR A 74 11.24 -1.62 18.46
N ARG A 75 10.71 -1.28 17.28
CA ARG A 75 9.30 -0.97 17.12
C ARG A 75 8.77 -1.50 15.79
N SER A 76 7.62 -2.16 15.84
CA SER A 76 6.77 -2.39 14.67
C SER A 76 5.40 -1.76 14.88
N ARG A 77 4.82 -1.20 13.82
CA ARG A 77 3.54 -0.47 13.88
C ARG A 77 2.36 -1.45 13.90
N LEU A 78 1.17 -0.97 14.27
CA LEU A 78 -0.05 -1.82 14.31
C LEU A 78 -0.26 -2.63 13.03
N GLY A 79 -0.02 -2.04 11.85
CA GLY A 79 -0.20 -2.68 10.54
C GLY A 79 0.92 -3.61 10.08
N ARG A 80 1.79 -4.06 11.00
CA ARG A 80 2.89 -4.99 10.71
C ARG A 80 2.42 -6.32 10.15
N SER A 81 3.28 -6.96 9.37
CA SER A 81 3.05 -8.32 8.90
C SER A 81 3.41 -9.35 9.98
N TYR A 82 3.06 -10.61 9.70
CA TYR A 82 3.58 -11.76 10.44
C TYR A 82 5.12 -11.74 10.49
N TRP A 83 5.77 -11.45 9.36
CA TRP A 83 7.23 -11.50 9.23
C TRP A 83 7.93 -10.33 9.89
N ASP A 84 7.32 -9.14 9.91
CA ASP A 84 7.82 -7.99 10.68
C ASP A 84 7.97 -8.36 12.16
N LEU A 85 6.94 -9.01 12.74
CA LEU A 85 6.96 -9.44 14.13
C LEU A 85 7.98 -10.57 14.39
N GLN A 86 8.07 -11.54 13.47
CA GLN A 86 9.07 -12.60 13.55
C GLN A 86 10.50 -12.05 13.45
N HIS A 87 10.72 -11.07 12.57
CA HIS A 87 12.03 -10.42 12.45
C HIS A 87 12.37 -9.64 13.72
N GLN A 88 11.41 -8.90 14.28
CA GLN A 88 11.61 -8.21 15.55
C GLN A 88 11.96 -9.19 16.69
N ASN A 89 11.26 -10.32 16.81
CA ASN A 89 11.60 -11.39 17.76
C ASN A 89 12.99 -11.99 17.52
N LYS A 90 13.37 -12.23 16.25
CA LYS A 90 14.70 -12.70 15.86
C LYS A 90 15.77 -11.72 16.31
N THR A 91 15.56 -10.41 16.11
CA THR A 91 16.46 -9.36 16.58
C THR A 91 16.65 -9.43 18.09
N LEU A 92 15.57 -9.53 18.87
CA LEU A 92 15.65 -9.65 20.33
C LEU A 92 16.43 -10.89 20.77
N LYS A 93 16.19 -12.03 20.11
CA LYS A 93 16.91 -13.27 20.37
C LYS A 93 18.40 -13.11 20.09
N VAL A 94 18.79 -12.59 18.93
CA VAL A 94 20.20 -12.38 18.58
C VAL A 94 20.88 -11.42 19.55
N LEU A 95 20.26 -10.28 19.87
CA LEU A 95 20.84 -9.34 20.82
C LEU A 95 21.08 -9.96 22.20
N ARG A 96 20.11 -10.71 22.71
CA ARG A 96 20.25 -11.40 23.99
C ARG A 96 21.30 -12.51 23.94
N ASP A 97 21.30 -13.33 22.90
CA ASP A 97 22.18 -14.49 22.80
C ASP A 97 23.65 -14.08 22.60
N PHE A 98 23.92 -12.96 21.89
CA PHE A 98 25.29 -12.46 21.67
C PHE A 98 25.80 -11.49 22.75
N PHE A 99 24.92 -10.66 23.32
CA PHE A 99 25.34 -9.58 24.23
C PHE A 99 24.81 -9.74 25.66
N GLY A 100 24.06 -10.81 25.95
CA GLY A 100 23.44 -11.03 27.24
C GLY A 100 22.38 -9.99 27.60
N GLY A 101 22.16 -9.79 28.90
CA GLY A 101 21.19 -8.82 29.40
C GLY A 101 19.74 -9.32 29.34
N TYR A 102 18.79 -8.40 29.18
CA TYR A 102 17.37 -8.72 29.11
C TYR A 102 16.65 -7.75 28.17
N PHE A 103 15.44 -8.12 27.76
CA PHE A 103 14.56 -7.22 27.03
C PHE A 103 13.18 -7.21 27.67
N GLU A 104 12.46 -6.12 27.48
CA GLU A 104 11.06 -5.95 27.88
C GLU A 104 10.21 -5.74 26.64
N THR A 105 9.07 -6.43 26.59
CA THR A 105 8.04 -6.24 25.57
C THR A 105 6.70 -6.00 26.25
N ASP A 106 5.68 -5.64 25.47
CA ASP A 106 4.29 -5.58 25.95
C ASP A 106 3.78 -6.92 26.53
N ALA A 107 4.41 -8.05 26.17
CA ALA A 107 4.09 -9.37 26.70
C ALA A 107 4.83 -9.71 28.02
N GLY A 108 5.75 -8.85 28.45
CA GLY A 108 6.54 -8.96 29.67
C GLY A 108 8.05 -9.13 29.45
N ARG A 109 8.80 -9.20 30.55
CA ARG A 109 10.26 -9.33 30.52
C ARG A 109 10.70 -10.67 29.94
N ASN A 110 11.63 -10.62 28.99
CA ASN A 110 12.16 -11.76 28.23
C ASN A 110 11.09 -12.61 27.53
N ARG A 111 9.93 -12.01 27.23
CA ARG A 111 8.83 -12.68 26.53
C ARG A 111 8.72 -12.14 25.11
N TYR A 112 8.80 -13.05 24.14
CA TYR A 112 8.59 -12.73 22.74
C TYR A 112 7.10 -12.50 22.45
N TRP A 113 6.80 -11.71 21.42
CA TRP A 113 5.44 -11.61 20.92
C TRP A 113 5.05 -12.88 20.17
N HIS A 114 3.78 -13.25 20.26
CA HIS A 114 3.22 -14.37 19.52
C HIS A 114 2.43 -13.81 18.34
N SER A 115 2.79 -14.24 17.13
CA SER A 115 2.01 -13.94 15.93
C SER A 115 0.71 -14.73 15.96
N GLU A 116 -0.41 -14.06 15.71
CA GLU A 116 -1.69 -14.73 15.56
C GLU A 116 -1.77 -15.43 14.21
N GLY A 117 -2.21 -16.69 14.20
CA GLY A 117 -2.46 -17.45 12.98
C GLY A 117 -1.22 -17.94 12.24
N LYS A 118 -1.44 -18.41 11.01
CA LYS A 118 -0.40 -18.90 10.09
C LYS A 118 0.14 -17.73 9.25
N PRO A 119 1.39 -17.81 8.76
CA PRO A 119 1.91 -16.81 7.84
C PRO A 119 1.00 -16.68 6.61
N PRO A 120 0.72 -15.45 6.13
CA PRO A 120 -0.06 -15.24 4.93
C PRO A 120 0.69 -15.78 3.71
N SER A 121 -0.05 -16.26 2.71
CA SER A 121 0.55 -16.59 1.40
C SER A 121 1.01 -15.31 0.69
N ALA A 122 1.98 -15.44 -0.21
CA ALA A 122 2.51 -14.29 -0.96
C ALA A 122 1.41 -13.54 -1.73
N VAL A 123 0.46 -14.24 -2.35
CA VAL A 123 -0.68 -13.63 -3.06
C VAL A 123 -1.61 -12.86 -2.12
N ALA A 124 -1.88 -13.40 -0.93
CA ALA A 124 -2.70 -12.74 0.08
C ALA A 124 -2.01 -11.46 0.58
N ALA A 125 -0.71 -11.56 0.88
CA ALA A 125 0.11 -10.44 1.32
C ALA A 125 0.21 -9.34 0.27
N GLY A 126 0.46 -9.70 -0.99
CA GLY A 126 0.55 -8.75 -2.10
C GLY A 126 -0.77 -8.02 -2.38
N CYS A 127 -1.88 -8.76 -2.42
CA CYS A 127 -3.22 -8.16 -2.57
C CYS A 127 -3.60 -7.26 -1.38
N TYR A 128 -3.23 -7.65 -0.15
CA TYR A 128 -3.43 -6.83 1.04
C TYR A 128 -2.63 -5.52 0.96
N LEU A 129 -1.35 -5.58 0.59
CA LEU A 129 -0.50 -4.41 0.46
C LEU A 129 -1.01 -3.44 -0.62
N ALA A 130 -1.43 -3.97 -1.78
CA ALA A 130 -2.05 -3.17 -2.82
C ALA A 130 -3.28 -2.42 -2.28
N ARG A 131 -4.17 -3.13 -1.56
CA ARG A 131 -5.35 -2.54 -0.93
C ARG A 131 -4.97 -1.47 0.11
N TRP A 132 -4.00 -1.75 0.96
CA TRP A 132 -3.55 -0.82 2.01
C TRP A 132 -2.94 0.46 1.42
N ARG A 133 -2.11 0.34 0.38
CA ARG A 133 -1.55 1.48 -0.36
C ARG A 133 -2.64 2.36 -0.95
N LEU A 134 -3.68 1.75 -1.53
CA LEU A 134 -4.84 2.48 -2.05
C LEU A 134 -5.54 3.26 -0.94
N HIS A 135 -5.90 2.61 0.17
CA HIS A 135 -6.57 3.29 1.29
C HIS A 135 -5.76 4.48 1.83
N ASN A 136 -4.44 4.31 2.00
CA ASN A 136 -3.56 5.40 2.40
C ASN A 136 -3.52 6.53 1.37
N ALA A 137 -3.47 6.20 0.08
CA ALA A 137 -3.46 7.19 -1.00
C ALA A 137 -4.77 8.00 -1.04
N LEU A 138 -5.91 7.37 -0.73
CA LEU A 138 -7.22 8.02 -0.67
C LEU A 138 -7.41 8.98 0.53
N ILE A 139 -6.48 9.03 1.47
CA ILE A 139 -6.47 10.06 2.53
C ILE A 139 -6.14 11.43 1.94
N LYS A 140 -5.19 11.50 0.98
CA LYS A 140 -4.73 12.75 0.37
C LYS A 140 -5.85 13.59 -0.27
N PRO A 141 -6.73 13.05 -1.14
CA PRO A 141 -7.81 13.82 -1.74
C PRO A 141 -8.84 14.29 -0.70
N ARG A 142 -9.04 13.54 0.39
CA ARG A 142 -9.91 13.99 1.49
C ARG A 142 -9.34 15.22 2.20
N ILE A 143 -8.06 15.16 2.57
CA ILE A 143 -7.37 16.30 3.19
C ILE A 143 -7.36 17.50 2.23
N TYR A 144 -7.08 17.27 0.95
CA TYR A 144 -7.12 18.32 -0.08
C TYR A 144 -8.48 19.03 -0.11
N LEU A 145 -9.58 18.29 -0.14
CA LEU A 145 -10.92 18.88 -0.15
C LEU A 145 -11.22 19.66 1.13
N GLN A 146 -10.74 19.20 2.28
CA GLN A 146 -10.90 19.90 3.55
C GLN A 146 -10.08 21.20 3.62
N GLN A 147 -8.93 21.26 2.95
CA GLN A 147 -7.94 22.33 3.13
C GLN A 147 -7.80 23.31 1.96
N ARG A 148 -8.43 23.06 0.81
CA ARG A 148 -8.23 23.89 -0.40
C ARG A 148 -8.77 25.33 -0.36
N GLY A 149 -9.51 25.73 0.68
CA GLY A 149 -9.81 27.14 0.98
C GLY A 149 -10.54 27.94 -0.12
N MET A 150 -11.50 27.33 -0.82
CA MET A 150 -12.23 27.99 -1.93
C MET A 150 -13.48 28.74 -1.45
N THR A 151 -13.30 29.96 -0.95
CA THR A 151 -14.35 30.81 -0.34
C THR A 151 -14.81 31.97 -1.23
N GLN A 152 -14.25 32.12 -2.43
CA GLN A 152 -14.54 33.24 -3.33
C GLN A 152 -15.94 33.13 -3.97
N PRO A 153 -16.60 34.24 -4.36
CA PRO A 153 -17.98 34.22 -4.86
C PRO A 153 -18.24 33.31 -6.06
N HIS A 154 -17.27 33.16 -6.97
CA HIS A 154 -17.37 32.32 -8.17
C HIS A 154 -17.06 30.83 -7.92
N ALA A 155 -16.57 30.47 -6.72
CA ALA A 155 -16.26 29.08 -6.35
C ALA A 155 -17.50 28.35 -5.80
N LYS A 156 -18.61 28.37 -6.55
CA LYS A 156 -19.88 27.76 -6.15
C LYS A 156 -19.78 26.24 -6.11
N GLU A 157 -20.44 25.62 -5.14
CA GLU A 157 -20.44 24.15 -4.96
C GLU A 157 -21.24 23.41 -6.04
N GLU A 158 -22.36 24.00 -6.42
CA GLU A 158 -23.24 23.48 -7.45
C GLU A 158 -23.10 24.32 -8.74
N PRO A 159 -23.22 23.67 -9.91
CA PRO A 159 -23.22 24.37 -11.19
C PRO A 159 -24.42 25.34 -11.27
N THR A 160 -24.19 26.48 -11.90
CA THR A 160 -25.21 27.50 -12.17
C THR A 160 -26.15 27.11 -13.31
N GLY A 161 -25.73 26.18 -14.17
CA GLY A 161 -26.43 25.79 -15.40
C GLY A 161 -26.03 26.64 -16.61
N ILE A 162 -25.18 27.65 -16.42
CA ILE A 162 -24.66 28.52 -17.48
C ILE A 162 -23.26 28.02 -17.85
N GLY A 163 -23.11 27.46 -19.04
CA GLY A 163 -21.91 26.72 -19.47
C GLY A 163 -20.59 27.45 -19.22
N PHE A 164 -20.43 28.69 -19.71
CA PHE A 164 -19.17 29.43 -19.58
C PHE A 164 -18.83 29.81 -18.12
N ILE A 165 -19.85 30.01 -17.27
CA ILE A 165 -19.64 30.31 -15.84
C ILE A 165 -19.19 29.02 -15.13
N ASP A 166 -19.84 27.91 -15.44
CA ASP A 166 -19.52 26.63 -14.83
C ASP A 166 -18.16 26.10 -15.28
N GLU A 167 -17.76 26.35 -16.53
CA GLU A 167 -16.44 26.02 -17.08
C GLU A 167 -15.30 26.81 -16.42
N THR A 168 -15.58 28.03 -15.97
CA THR A 168 -14.61 28.89 -15.27
C THR A 168 -14.70 28.79 -13.75
N ASN A 169 -15.58 27.94 -13.22
CA ASN A 169 -15.73 27.72 -11.78
C ASN A 169 -14.49 26.99 -11.22
N PRO A 170 -13.69 27.65 -10.34
CA PRO A 170 -12.45 27.07 -9.85
C PRO A 170 -12.67 25.82 -8.98
N ARG A 171 -13.84 25.68 -8.34
CA ARG A 171 -14.18 24.51 -7.51
C ARG A 171 -14.46 23.28 -8.37
N LEU A 172 -15.22 23.44 -9.45
CA LEU A 172 -15.48 22.37 -10.42
C LEU A 172 -14.20 21.98 -11.15
N PHE A 173 -13.35 22.94 -11.52
CA PHE A 173 -12.04 22.68 -12.12
C PHE A 173 -11.13 21.89 -11.18
N SER A 174 -11.04 22.33 -9.92
CA SER A 174 -10.30 21.61 -8.87
C SER A 174 -10.77 20.17 -8.70
N ASN A 175 -12.07 19.89 -8.74
CA ASN A 175 -12.57 18.51 -8.65
C ASN A 175 -12.12 17.65 -9.83
N ASN A 176 -12.13 18.20 -11.05
CA ASN A 176 -11.67 17.49 -12.24
C ASN A 176 -10.16 17.25 -12.23
N LEU A 177 -9.35 18.14 -11.64
CA LEU A 177 -7.91 17.91 -11.43
C LEU A 177 -7.61 16.73 -10.49
N VAL A 178 -8.52 16.39 -9.58
CA VAL A 178 -8.36 15.24 -8.68
C VAL A 178 -8.67 13.92 -9.38
N LEU A 179 -9.48 13.91 -10.46
CA LEU A 179 -9.87 12.68 -11.17
C LEU A 179 -8.67 11.87 -11.70
N PRO A 180 -7.66 12.45 -12.39
CA PRO A 180 -6.48 11.71 -12.82
C PRO A 180 -5.74 11.03 -11.67
N TYR A 181 -5.58 11.73 -10.54
CA TYR A 181 -4.94 11.16 -9.35
C TYR A 181 -5.72 9.94 -8.82
N MET A 182 -7.05 10.08 -8.69
CA MET A 182 -7.92 8.99 -8.21
C MET A 182 -7.82 7.75 -9.10
N PHE A 183 -7.78 7.95 -10.42
CA PHE A 183 -7.68 6.83 -11.36
C PHE A 183 -6.27 6.25 -11.48
N ALA A 184 -5.22 7.03 -11.21
CA ALA A 184 -3.87 6.50 -11.07
C ALA A 184 -3.75 5.58 -9.85
N VAL A 185 -4.32 5.97 -8.70
CA VAL A 185 -4.36 5.15 -7.49
C VAL A 185 -5.17 3.86 -7.70
N TRP A 186 -6.34 3.97 -8.33
CA TRP A 186 -7.16 2.82 -8.74
C TRP A 186 -6.39 1.86 -9.66
N GLU A 187 -5.72 2.39 -10.67
CA GLU A 187 -4.96 1.60 -11.63
C GLU A 187 -3.76 0.91 -10.97
N ALA A 188 -3.04 1.60 -10.08
CA ALA A 188 -1.94 1.03 -9.31
C ALA A 188 -2.40 -0.14 -8.42
N TYR A 189 -3.55 -0.03 -7.75
CA TYR A 189 -4.11 -1.13 -6.95
C TYR A 189 -4.32 -2.40 -7.77
N PHE A 190 -4.95 -2.29 -8.94
CA PHE A 190 -5.22 -3.46 -9.78
C PHE A 190 -3.95 -4.01 -10.43
N ARG A 191 -2.99 -3.15 -10.78
CA ARG A 191 -1.68 -3.56 -11.28
C ARG A 191 -0.91 -4.36 -10.23
N ASP A 192 -0.75 -3.83 -9.03
CA ASP A 192 -0.05 -4.49 -7.91
C ASP A 192 -0.74 -5.81 -7.52
N SER A 193 -2.07 -5.82 -7.50
CA SER A 193 -2.85 -7.04 -7.25
C SER A 193 -2.65 -8.05 -8.38
N PHE A 194 -2.63 -7.60 -9.65
CA PHE A 194 -2.41 -8.47 -10.79
C PHE A 194 -1.03 -9.12 -10.77
N ILE A 195 0.02 -8.37 -10.43
CA ILE A 195 1.38 -8.89 -10.22
C ILE A 195 1.36 -10.02 -9.18
N SER A 196 0.69 -9.79 -8.05
CA SER A 196 0.56 -10.77 -6.96
C SER A 196 -0.21 -12.04 -7.37
N VAL A 197 -1.26 -11.89 -8.19
CA VAL A 197 -2.03 -13.03 -8.71
C VAL A 197 -1.23 -13.78 -9.77
N LEU A 198 -0.57 -13.06 -10.68
CA LEU A 198 0.25 -13.66 -11.74
C LEU A 198 1.41 -14.46 -11.15
N SER A 199 2.09 -13.95 -10.12
CA SER A 199 3.21 -14.62 -9.44
C SER A 199 2.82 -15.90 -8.71
N SER A 200 1.53 -16.17 -8.52
CA SER A 200 1.00 -17.42 -7.94
C SER A 200 0.20 -18.27 -8.94
N SER A 201 -0.04 -17.75 -10.14
CA SER A 201 -0.86 -18.42 -11.16
C SER A 201 -0.08 -19.52 -11.88
N ASN A 202 -0.79 -20.60 -12.21
CA ASN A 202 -0.33 -21.66 -13.11
C ASN A 202 -0.55 -21.32 -14.60
N SER A 203 -1.25 -20.22 -14.92
CA SER A 203 -1.61 -19.80 -16.28
C SER A 203 -0.79 -18.61 -16.79
N ARG A 204 0.45 -18.43 -16.30
CA ARG A 204 1.31 -17.27 -16.67
C ARG A 204 1.60 -17.19 -18.16
N GLU A 205 1.67 -18.33 -18.85
CA GLU A 205 1.97 -18.42 -20.28
C GLU A 205 1.01 -17.57 -21.13
N LYS A 206 -0.29 -17.57 -20.80
CA LYS A 206 -1.28 -16.77 -21.53
C LYS A 206 -1.02 -15.27 -21.40
N ALA A 207 -0.65 -14.83 -20.19
CA ALA A 207 -0.33 -13.42 -19.92
C ALA A 207 0.96 -13.00 -20.61
N LEU A 208 2.00 -13.83 -20.56
CA LEU A 208 3.29 -13.59 -21.22
C LEU A 208 3.14 -13.45 -22.74
N LYS A 209 2.42 -14.38 -23.39
CA LYS A 209 2.16 -14.32 -24.83
C LYS A 209 1.42 -13.06 -25.24
N LYS A 210 0.50 -12.58 -24.41
CA LYS A 210 -0.29 -11.37 -24.69
C LYS A 210 0.49 -10.08 -24.43
N ALA A 211 1.36 -10.06 -23.43
CA ALA A 211 2.18 -8.89 -23.12
C ALA A 211 3.19 -8.58 -24.23
N ASN A 212 3.76 -9.62 -24.87
CA ASN A 212 4.70 -9.48 -25.98
C ASN A 212 5.86 -8.51 -25.65
N LEU A 213 6.62 -8.86 -24.61
CA LEU A 213 7.71 -8.03 -24.06
C LEU A 213 8.76 -7.69 -25.14
N ASN A 214 9.21 -6.44 -25.15
CA ASN A 214 10.27 -5.98 -26.05
C ASN A 214 11.68 -6.26 -25.47
N VAL A 215 12.71 -6.05 -26.28
CA VAL A 215 14.12 -6.32 -25.90
C VAL A 215 14.56 -5.54 -24.67
N ALA A 216 14.21 -4.25 -24.56
CA ALA A 216 14.59 -3.43 -23.41
C ALA A 216 14.00 -3.98 -22.09
N GLN A 217 12.74 -4.43 -22.12
CA GLN A 217 12.10 -5.04 -20.95
C GLN A 217 12.70 -6.41 -20.61
N LEU A 218 13.11 -7.18 -21.62
CA LEU A 218 13.83 -8.43 -21.38
C LEU A 218 15.21 -8.18 -20.74
N GLU A 219 15.90 -7.08 -21.08
CA GLU A 219 17.14 -6.66 -20.43
C GLU A 219 16.92 -6.21 -18.97
N GLU A 220 15.85 -5.46 -18.69
CA GLU A 220 15.46 -5.08 -17.33
C GLU A 220 15.17 -6.31 -16.45
N VAL A 221 14.50 -7.31 -17.03
CA VAL A 221 14.24 -8.60 -16.37
C VAL A 221 15.55 -9.37 -16.16
N ALA A 222 16.41 -9.45 -17.18
CA ALA A 222 17.67 -10.18 -17.11
C ALA A 222 18.64 -9.59 -16.06
N SER A 223 18.62 -8.26 -15.90
CA SER A 223 19.38 -7.56 -14.86
C SER A 223 18.78 -7.66 -13.45
N SER A 224 17.64 -8.35 -13.29
CA SER A 224 16.87 -8.42 -12.03
C SER A 224 16.43 -7.05 -11.49
N THR A 225 16.37 -6.04 -12.36
CA THR A 225 15.88 -4.70 -12.01
C THR A 225 14.37 -4.71 -11.81
N VAL A 226 13.67 -5.47 -12.66
CA VAL A 226 12.21 -5.61 -12.66
C VAL A 226 11.87 -7.10 -12.71
N SER A 227 10.83 -7.51 -11.98
CA SER A 227 10.32 -8.88 -12.06
C SER A 227 9.61 -9.13 -13.40
N VAL A 228 9.59 -10.38 -13.87
CA VAL A 228 8.84 -10.77 -15.07
C VAL A 228 7.38 -10.35 -14.94
N GLU A 229 6.78 -10.58 -13.78
CA GLU A 229 5.38 -10.26 -13.50
C GLU A 229 5.11 -8.76 -13.60
N GLN A 230 6.02 -7.91 -13.12
CA GLN A 230 5.91 -6.47 -13.22
C GLN A 230 6.04 -6.00 -14.68
N ALA A 231 7.03 -6.51 -15.43
CA ALA A 231 7.17 -6.19 -16.85
C ALA A 231 5.94 -6.60 -17.67
N VAL A 232 5.35 -7.75 -17.36
CA VAL A 232 4.09 -8.22 -17.96
C VAL A 232 2.93 -7.29 -17.60
N ALA A 233 2.79 -6.92 -16.32
CA ALA A 233 1.69 -6.06 -15.86
C ALA A 233 1.69 -4.68 -16.54
N GLU A 234 2.86 -4.10 -16.84
CA GLU A 234 2.97 -2.79 -17.52
C GLU A 234 2.34 -2.75 -18.92
N HIS A 235 2.16 -3.90 -19.58
CA HIS A 235 1.50 -3.96 -20.90
C HIS A 235 -0.03 -3.93 -20.83
N PHE A 236 -0.58 -4.04 -19.63
CA PHE A 236 -2.02 -4.09 -19.42
C PHE A 236 -2.53 -2.77 -18.85
N SER A 237 -3.66 -2.30 -19.38
CA SER A 237 -4.39 -1.19 -18.77
C SER A 237 -5.28 -1.69 -17.64
N PHE A 238 -5.20 -1.05 -16.48
CA PHE A 238 -6.07 -1.31 -15.33
C PHE A 238 -6.97 -0.11 -14.97
N GLN A 239 -7.37 0.67 -15.97
CA GLN A 239 -8.25 1.83 -15.74
C GLN A 239 -9.72 1.45 -15.74
N ARG A 240 -10.18 0.77 -16.80
CA ARG A 240 -11.60 0.46 -16.98
C ARG A 240 -11.98 -0.89 -16.34
N PRO A 241 -13.13 -0.98 -15.64
CA PRO A 241 -13.60 -2.22 -15.02
C PRO A 241 -13.63 -3.43 -15.97
N ARG A 242 -14.04 -3.22 -17.23
CA ARG A 242 -14.04 -4.26 -18.27
C ARG A 242 -12.64 -4.86 -18.47
N ARG A 243 -11.65 -3.99 -18.72
CA ARG A 243 -10.26 -4.40 -19.01
C ARG A 243 -9.63 -5.08 -17.81
N ILE A 244 -9.85 -4.54 -16.61
CA ILE A 244 -9.43 -5.17 -15.36
C ILE A 244 -9.96 -6.62 -15.31
N SER A 245 -11.27 -6.81 -15.47
CA SER A 245 -11.86 -8.15 -15.41
C SER A 245 -11.34 -9.09 -16.49
N GLU A 246 -11.12 -8.60 -17.72
CA GLU A 246 -10.53 -9.38 -18.81
C GLU A 246 -9.09 -9.83 -18.47
N ASN A 247 -8.27 -8.94 -17.89
CA ASN A 247 -6.90 -9.24 -17.52
C ASN A 247 -6.84 -10.26 -16.39
N PHE A 248 -7.63 -10.09 -15.32
CA PHE A 248 -7.63 -11.04 -14.19
C PHE A 248 -8.14 -12.43 -14.59
N ARG A 249 -9.17 -12.53 -15.43
CA ARG A 249 -9.66 -13.84 -15.95
C ARG A 249 -8.62 -14.60 -16.77
N MET A 250 -7.68 -13.89 -17.39
CA MET A 250 -6.60 -14.53 -18.15
C MET A 250 -5.64 -15.32 -17.25
N VAL A 251 -5.41 -14.84 -16.02
CA VAL A 251 -4.47 -15.46 -15.06
C VAL A 251 -5.18 -16.31 -14.02
N ALA A 252 -6.46 -16.07 -13.76
CA ALA A 252 -7.32 -16.89 -12.92
C ALA A 252 -8.75 -16.85 -13.48
N SER A 253 -9.14 -17.91 -14.20
CA SER A 253 -10.41 -17.99 -14.94
C SER A 253 -11.64 -17.73 -14.08
N ASP A 254 -11.56 -18.10 -12.80
CA ASP A 254 -12.68 -18.10 -11.87
C ASP A 254 -12.85 -16.74 -11.17
N LEU A 255 -11.96 -15.78 -11.43
CA LEU A 255 -12.08 -14.40 -10.93
C LEU A 255 -13.05 -13.59 -11.80
N ASP A 256 -14.23 -13.29 -11.26
CA ASP A 256 -15.23 -12.44 -11.92
C ASP A 256 -15.42 -11.08 -11.25
N LEU A 257 -14.44 -10.20 -11.45
CA LEU A 257 -14.47 -8.84 -10.91
C LEU A 257 -15.61 -8.00 -11.50
N SER A 258 -15.97 -8.21 -12.77
CA SER A 258 -17.08 -7.48 -13.41
C SER A 258 -18.40 -7.74 -12.69
N SER A 259 -18.73 -8.99 -12.42
CA SER A 259 -19.99 -9.35 -11.75
C SER A 259 -20.04 -8.80 -10.33
N VAL A 260 -18.91 -8.84 -9.63
CA VAL A 260 -18.76 -8.28 -8.28
C VAL A 260 -19.02 -6.77 -8.24
N LEU A 261 -18.49 -6.02 -9.21
CA LEU A 261 -18.71 -4.57 -9.32
C LEU A 261 -20.11 -4.19 -9.82
N LYS A 262 -20.80 -5.10 -10.53
CA LYS A 262 -22.19 -4.91 -10.99
C LYS A 262 -23.24 -5.11 -9.90
N LYS A 263 -22.90 -5.76 -8.78
CA LYS A 263 -23.84 -5.99 -7.66
C LYS A 263 -24.47 -4.67 -7.18
N PRO A 264 -25.75 -4.66 -6.78
CA PRO A 264 -26.42 -3.47 -6.25
C PRO A 264 -25.62 -2.77 -5.15
N TYR A 265 -25.69 -1.45 -5.10
CA TYR A 265 -24.94 -0.66 -4.12
C TYR A 265 -25.75 0.54 -3.64
N LYS A 266 -25.94 0.66 -2.32
CA LYS A 266 -26.65 1.76 -1.64
C LYS A 266 -28.00 2.14 -2.30
N ARG A 267 -28.76 1.15 -2.79
CA ARG A 267 -30.05 1.31 -3.50
C ARG A 267 -30.01 2.25 -4.72
N ARG A 268 -28.83 2.44 -5.32
CA ARG A 268 -28.64 3.28 -6.51
C ARG A 268 -29.07 2.53 -7.78
N LYS A 269 -29.50 3.28 -8.80
CA LYS A 269 -29.80 2.74 -10.14
C LYS A 269 -28.53 2.28 -10.88
N LYS A 270 -27.43 3.05 -10.77
CA LYS A 270 -26.14 2.70 -11.35
C LYS A 270 -25.32 1.83 -10.39
N SER A 271 -24.67 0.81 -10.93
CA SER A 271 -23.70 -0.02 -10.20
C SER A 271 -22.35 0.69 -10.08
N LEU A 272 -21.47 0.19 -9.20
CA LEU A 272 -20.10 0.69 -9.09
C LEU A 272 -19.36 0.55 -10.43
N TYR A 273 -19.59 -0.57 -11.13
CA TYR A 273 -19.05 -0.78 -12.48
C TYR A 273 -19.39 0.37 -13.43
N ALA A 274 -20.68 0.73 -13.53
CA ALA A 274 -21.14 1.74 -14.48
C ALA A 274 -20.68 3.15 -14.10
N GLU A 275 -20.73 3.49 -12.81
CA GLU A 275 -20.32 4.80 -12.31
C GLU A 275 -18.81 5.04 -12.54
N ILE A 276 -17.98 4.04 -12.23
CA ILE A 276 -16.52 4.13 -12.41
C ILE A 276 -16.18 4.24 -13.91
N ASP A 277 -16.82 3.45 -14.78
CA ASP A 277 -16.54 3.50 -16.22
C ASP A 277 -16.89 4.85 -16.87
N GLU A 278 -17.98 5.48 -16.43
CA GLU A 278 -18.36 6.83 -16.84
C GLU A 278 -17.35 7.88 -16.38
N LEU A 279 -16.86 7.77 -15.14
CA LEU A 279 -15.86 8.70 -14.59
C LEU A 279 -14.47 8.51 -15.21
N VAL A 280 -14.11 7.30 -15.66
CA VAL A 280 -12.90 7.09 -16.48
C VAL A 280 -13.04 7.85 -17.80
N SER A 281 -14.21 7.80 -18.45
CA SER A 281 -14.46 8.56 -19.69
C SER A 281 -14.35 10.07 -19.45
N ALA A 282 -14.96 10.58 -18.37
CA ALA A 282 -14.86 12.00 -17.99
C ALA A 282 -13.41 12.42 -17.71
N ARG A 283 -12.63 11.57 -17.04
CA ARG A 283 -11.20 11.83 -16.82
C ARG A 283 -10.43 11.91 -18.13
N ASN A 284 -10.68 11.00 -19.06
CA ASN A 284 -9.98 10.98 -20.35
C ASN A 284 -10.29 12.21 -21.18
N GLU A 285 -11.56 12.63 -21.22
CA GLU A 285 -11.98 13.86 -21.86
C GLU A 285 -11.25 15.07 -21.25
N PHE A 286 -11.26 15.20 -19.92
CA PHE A 286 -10.56 16.28 -19.23
C PHE A 286 -9.06 16.33 -19.53
N VAL A 287 -8.37 15.18 -19.51
CA VAL A 287 -6.91 15.12 -19.75
C VAL A 287 -6.55 15.37 -21.21
N HIS A 288 -7.34 14.90 -22.17
CA HIS A 288 -6.99 14.95 -23.59
C HIS A 288 -7.47 16.21 -24.30
N THR A 289 -8.62 16.77 -23.90
CA THR A 289 -9.22 17.93 -24.58
C THR A 289 -9.36 19.15 -23.68
N GLY A 290 -9.13 19.02 -22.37
CA GLY A 290 -9.39 20.07 -21.38
C GLY A 290 -10.88 20.24 -21.06
N SER A 291 -11.77 19.46 -21.68
CA SER A 291 -13.22 19.53 -21.45
C SER A 291 -13.57 19.04 -20.05
N MET A 292 -14.19 19.90 -19.27
CA MET A 292 -14.48 19.68 -17.86
C MET A 292 -15.87 19.09 -17.65
N ASN A 293 -16.00 18.10 -16.76
CA ASN A 293 -17.31 17.70 -16.26
C ASN A 293 -17.82 18.74 -15.24
N THR A 294 -18.59 19.72 -15.73
CA THR A 294 -19.22 20.79 -14.93
C THR A 294 -20.21 20.29 -13.88
N LYS A 295 -20.64 19.02 -14.00
CA LYS A 295 -21.53 18.40 -13.01
C LYS A 295 -20.75 17.65 -11.92
N PHE A 296 -19.41 17.67 -11.93
CA PHE A 296 -18.58 16.95 -10.97
C PHE A 296 -18.29 17.79 -9.72
N THR A 297 -19.26 17.81 -8.81
CA THR A 297 -19.23 18.58 -7.55
C THR A 297 -18.45 17.87 -6.44
N ASP A 298 -18.20 18.57 -5.35
CA ASP A 298 -17.48 18.05 -4.17
C ASP A 298 -18.15 16.80 -3.61
N LYS A 299 -19.47 16.81 -3.58
CA LYS A 299 -20.29 15.68 -3.16
C LYS A 299 -20.10 14.47 -4.08
N LYS A 300 -19.93 14.68 -5.39
CA LYS A 300 -19.63 13.59 -6.34
C LYS A 300 -18.19 13.11 -6.20
N LEU A 301 -17.23 13.98 -5.93
CA LEU A 301 -15.86 13.58 -5.67
C LEU A 301 -15.71 12.78 -4.37
N LEU A 302 -16.33 13.23 -3.26
CA LEU A 302 -16.39 12.45 -2.01
C LEU A 302 -17.08 11.11 -2.21
N ARG A 303 -18.15 11.07 -3.01
CA ARG A 303 -18.81 9.83 -3.40
C ARG A 303 -17.88 8.92 -4.19
N LEU A 304 -17.14 9.44 -5.17
CA LEU A 304 -16.17 8.67 -5.95
C LEU A 304 -15.11 8.03 -5.04
N ILE A 305 -14.59 8.77 -4.05
CA ILE A 305 -13.65 8.22 -3.08
C ILE A 305 -14.27 7.01 -2.36
N SER A 306 -15.49 7.14 -1.82
CA SER A 306 -16.20 6.03 -1.17
C SER A 306 -16.57 4.88 -2.12
N ASP A 307 -16.80 5.17 -3.40
CA ASP A 307 -17.17 4.19 -4.41
C ASP A 307 -15.96 3.36 -4.84
N ILE A 308 -14.79 3.99 -4.98
CA ILE A 308 -13.50 3.31 -5.22
C ILE A 308 -13.17 2.38 -4.06
N GLU A 309 -13.28 2.84 -2.81
CA GLU A 309 -13.04 1.99 -1.63
C GLU A 309 -13.97 0.77 -1.61
N ALA A 310 -15.27 0.98 -1.79
CA ALA A 310 -16.23 -0.11 -1.80
C ALA A 310 -15.99 -1.08 -2.98
N ALA A 311 -15.57 -0.59 -4.14
CA ALA A 311 -15.24 -1.41 -5.30
C ALA A 311 -14.00 -2.27 -5.05
N VAL A 312 -12.94 -1.67 -4.51
CA VAL A 312 -11.69 -2.34 -4.15
C VAL A 312 -11.92 -3.40 -3.07
N ASP A 313 -12.70 -3.07 -2.03
CA ASP A 313 -13.03 -4.01 -0.97
C ASP A 313 -13.82 -5.22 -1.52
N ARG A 314 -14.78 -4.99 -2.41
CA ARG A 314 -15.51 -6.07 -3.08
C ARG A 314 -14.58 -6.95 -3.93
N CYS A 315 -13.65 -6.36 -4.68
CA CYS A 315 -12.67 -7.11 -5.47
C CYS A 315 -11.71 -7.90 -4.57
N TYR A 316 -11.27 -7.32 -3.45
CA TYR A 316 -10.40 -8.00 -2.48
C TYR A 316 -11.08 -9.20 -1.83
N GLN A 317 -12.37 -9.08 -1.50
CA GLN A 317 -13.17 -10.21 -1.01
C GLN A 317 -13.28 -11.33 -2.05
N GLU A 318 -13.44 -10.97 -3.33
CA GLU A 318 -13.44 -11.93 -4.42
C GLU A 318 -12.07 -12.60 -4.62
N PHE A 319 -10.97 -11.86 -4.46
CA PHE A 319 -9.62 -12.43 -4.48
C PHE A 319 -9.47 -13.49 -3.40
N GLY A 320 -9.84 -13.20 -2.14
CA GLY A 320 -9.71 -14.22 -1.09
C GLY A 320 -10.60 -15.43 -1.31
N ARG A 321 -11.84 -15.22 -1.78
CA ARG A 321 -12.78 -16.30 -2.12
C ARG A 321 -12.20 -17.25 -3.17
N THR A 322 -11.64 -16.73 -4.25
CA THR A 322 -11.20 -17.52 -5.40
C THR A 322 -9.77 -18.03 -5.25
N LEU A 323 -8.89 -17.29 -4.56
CA LEU A 323 -7.47 -17.62 -4.40
C LEU A 323 -7.17 -18.32 -3.06
N GLY A 324 -8.19 -18.58 -2.24
CA GLY A 324 -8.09 -19.42 -1.06
C GLY A 324 -7.41 -18.77 0.15
N PHE A 325 -7.55 -17.45 0.31
CA PHE A 325 -7.11 -16.75 1.52
C PHE A 325 -8.28 -16.04 2.19
N LYS A 326 -8.26 -15.92 3.52
CA LYS A 326 -9.26 -15.17 4.26
C LYS A 326 -9.02 -13.67 4.02
N PRO A 327 -9.92 -12.93 3.34
CA PRO A 327 -9.83 -11.49 3.30
C PRO A 327 -9.89 -10.97 4.73
N ASP A 328 -8.93 -10.14 5.08
CA ASP A 328 -9.04 -9.39 6.31
C ASP A 328 -10.14 -8.33 6.14
N ASP A 329 -11.01 -8.17 7.13
CA ASP A 329 -12.11 -7.19 7.11
C ASP A 329 -11.59 -5.74 7.28
N GLY A 330 -10.29 -5.54 7.07
CA GLY A 330 -9.44 -4.62 7.82
C GLY A 330 -9.72 -3.13 7.75
N PHE A 331 -8.93 -2.41 8.56
CA PHE A 331 -8.86 -0.94 8.75
C PHE A 331 -10.07 -0.29 9.43
N ARG A 332 -10.54 -0.87 10.53
CA ARG A 332 -11.31 -0.11 11.53
C ARG A 332 -10.41 0.51 12.57
#